data_AF-A0A091NKC3-F1
#
_entry.id   AF-A0A091NKC3-F1
#
_cell.length_a   1.000
_cell.length_b   1.000
_cell.length_c   1.000
_cell.angle_alpha   90.00
_cell.angle_beta   90.00
_cell.angle_gamma   90.00
#
_symmetry.space_group_name_H-M   'P 1'
#
loop_
_entity.id
_entity.type
_entity.pdbx_description
1 polymer ?
#
loop_
_entity_poly.entity_id
_entity_poly.type
_entity_poly.pdbx_seq_one_letter_code
_entity_poly.pdbx_strand_id
1 'polypeptide(L)'
;QFHRSYGGQQGVSGPLKSRLEQLKKPWWREPTPLVLQHSETARLAIDAFLEQGERGYLSAITEERELPFLSTLDMEYMSCQKNQSFPDPNAMKDKEADLGDADAGDGSSLNSELTSGTYFPLMSDVHPPELELGWPGTPLFTVSGQTQATVIFQRNKANSIKDLLRSLISRARTVIAIVMDLFTDMEILCDLLEASSRRHVPVYLILDEKYLKHFVEMCNKMTLTQDNFPNMRIRCVSGDTYYSKAGKKFTGQILEKFVLIDCDQVLAGTY
;
A
#
# COMPACT_ATOMS: atom_id res chain seq x y z
N GLN A 1 51.82 10.35 27.54
CA GLN A 1 51.81 9.36 26.43
C GLN A 1 50.79 8.29 26.78
N PHE A 2 49.58 8.39 26.25
CA PHE A 2 48.63 7.28 26.22
C PHE A 2 48.13 7.19 24.79
N HIS A 3 48.67 6.21 24.06
CA HIS A 3 48.29 5.89 22.70
C HIS A 3 46.84 5.42 22.68
N ARG A 4 45.98 6.17 21.98
CA ARG A 4 44.68 5.69 21.52
C ARG A 4 44.95 4.73 20.37
N SER A 5 45.02 3.43 20.69
CA SER A 5 45.13 2.37 19.69
C SER A 5 43.83 2.35 18.89
N TYR A 6 43.95 2.60 17.58
CA TYR A 6 42.88 2.38 16.62
C TYR A 6 42.56 0.88 16.57
N GLY A 7 41.58 0.45 17.35
CA GLY A 7 40.97 -0.86 17.20
C GLY A 7 40.29 -0.93 15.84
N GLY A 8 40.81 -1.75 14.93
CA GLY A 8 40.22 -1.99 13.62
C GLY A 8 38.78 -2.47 13.77
N GLN A 9 37.83 -1.72 13.23
CA GLN A 9 36.49 -2.21 13.01
C GLN A 9 36.58 -3.37 12.00
N GLN A 10 36.50 -4.61 12.48
CA GLN A 10 36.05 -5.72 11.64
C GLN A 10 34.66 -5.35 11.16
N GLY A 11 34.59 -4.82 9.93
CA GLY A 11 33.42 -4.12 9.41
C GLY A 11 32.20 -5.02 9.42
N VAL A 12 31.25 -4.66 10.27
CA VAL A 12 29.95 -5.31 10.40
C VAL A 12 29.27 -5.23 9.02
N SER A 13 28.88 -6.39 8.48
CA SER A 13 28.12 -6.44 7.22
C SER A 13 26.69 -6.00 7.48
N GLY A 14 26.04 -5.40 6.47
CA GLY A 14 24.65 -4.99 6.57
C GLY A 14 23.71 -6.14 7.01
N PRO A 15 22.60 -5.86 7.70
CA PRO A 15 21.66 -6.87 8.19
C PRO A 15 21.23 -7.91 7.14
N LEU A 16 20.89 -7.48 5.92
CA LEU A 16 20.41 -8.40 4.87
C LEU A 16 21.54 -9.30 4.36
N LYS A 17 22.72 -8.72 4.13
CA LYS A 17 23.93 -9.46 3.74
C LYS A 17 24.35 -10.46 4.81
N SER A 18 24.37 -10.04 6.08
CA SER A 18 24.70 -10.91 7.22
C SER A 18 23.75 -12.10 7.31
N ARG A 19 22.44 -11.86 7.16
CA ARG A 19 21.43 -12.91 7.13
C ARG A 19 21.64 -13.87 5.95
N LEU A 20 21.91 -13.37 4.75
CA LEU A 20 22.16 -14.22 3.58
C LEU A 20 23.41 -15.09 3.77
N GLU A 21 24.49 -14.53 4.30
CA GLU A 21 25.71 -15.29 4.58
C GLU A 21 25.54 -16.34 5.69
N GLN A 22 24.63 -16.12 6.64
CA GLN A 22 24.23 -17.16 7.60
C GLN A 22 23.45 -18.28 6.92
N LEU A 23 22.49 -17.95 6.05
CA LEU A 23 21.67 -18.95 5.34
C LEU A 23 22.47 -19.82 4.37
N LYS A 24 23.58 -19.31 3.82
CA LYS A 24 24.49 -20.10 2.97
C LYS A 24 25.25 -21.20 3.73
N LYS A 25 25.28 -21.15 5.07
CA LYS A 25 26.01 -22.14 5.88
C LYS A 25 25.18 -23.42 6.02
N PRO A 26 25.70 -24.59 5.61
CA PRO A 26 24.92 -25.84 5.53
C PRO A 26 24.48 -26.41 6.89
N TRP A 27 25.05 -25.93 8.00
CA TRP A 27 24.68 -26.32 9.37
C TRP A 27 23.73 -25.34 10.06
N TRP A 28 23.29 -24.27 9.38
CA TRP A 28 22.40 -23.28 9.98
C TRP A 28 20.99 -23.85 10.16
N ARG A 29 20.49 -23.91 11.41
CA ARG A 29 19.16 -24.46 11.75
C ARG A 29 18.31 -23.58 12.66
N GLU A 30 18.87 -22.49 13.20
CA GLU A 30 18.10 -21.59 14.06
C GLU A 30 17.32 -20.57 13.23
N PRO A 31 15.99 -20.47 13.44
CA PRO A 31 15.22 -19.36 12.90
C PRO A 31 15.78 -18.06 13.47
N THR A 32 16.33 -17.20 12.60
CA THR A 32 16.66 -15.84 13.00
C THR A 32 15.35 -15.17 13.46
N PRO A 33 15.29 -14.55 14.65
CA PRO A 33 14.08 -13.89 15.11
C PRO A 33 13.60 -12.90 14.03
N LEU A 34 12.29 -12.84 13.81
CA LEU A 34 11.67 -11.91 12.89
C LEU A 34 11.92 -10.50 13.40
N VAL A 35 12.98 -9.90 12.88
CA VAL A 35 13.35 -8.52 13.12
C VAL A 35 12.44 -7.66 12.23
N LEU A 36 11.25 -7.34 12.74
CA LEU A 36 10.39 -6.27 12.21
C LEU A 36 10.97 -4.90 12.60
N GLN A 37 12.27 -4.69 12.37
CA GLN A 37 12.98 -3.49 12.81
C GLN A 37 13.21 -2.53 11.65
N HIS A 38 13.12 -1.25 11.99
CA HIS A 38 13.72 -0.14 11.27
C HIS A 38 15.14 -0.50 10.81
N SER A 39 15.39 -0.41 9.49
CA SER A 39 16.72 -0.62 8.91
C SER A 39 17.34 0.74 8.59
N GLU A 40 18.27 1.18 9.44
CA GLU A 40 18.96 2.46 9.24
C GLU A 40 19.78 2.47 7.95
N THR A 41 20.40 1.34 7.61
CA THR A 41 21.10 1.15 6.33
C THR A 41 20.16 1.31 5.13
N ALA A 42 18.95 0.75 5.20
CA ALA A 42 17.97 0.93 4.13
C ALA A 42 17.52 2.39 4.01
N ARG A 43 17.29 3.06 5.15
CA ARG A 43 16.95 4.49 5.21
C ARG A 43 18.02 5.36 4.54
N LEU A 44 19.30 5.14 4.86
CA LEU A 44 20.43 5.86 4.25
C LEU A 44 20.54 5.63 2.74
N ALA A 45 20.36 4.37 2.30
CA ALA A 45 20.39 4.04 0.88
C ALA A 45 19.23 4.69 0.10
N ILE A 46 18.03 4.74 0.68
CA ILE A 46 16.85 5.42 0.11
C ILE A 46 17.07 6.93 0.06
N ASP A 47 17.61 7.55 1.12
CA ASP A 47 17.95 8.99 1.12
C ASP A 47 18.94 9.31 0.00
N ALA A 48 20.02 8.53 -0.13
CA ALA A 48 21.02 8.70 -1.17
C ALA A 48 20.41 8.50 -2.57
N PHE A 49 19.47 7.57 -2.73
CA PHE A 49 18.70 7.40 -3.98
C PHE A 49 17.90 8.65 -4.33
N LEU A 50 17.14 9.19 -3.38
CA LEU A 50 16.29 10.36 -3.63
C LEU A 50 17.14 11.60 -3.96
N GLU A 51 18.30 11.74 -3.33
CA GLU A 51 19.24 12.83 -3.58
C GLU A 51 19.94 12.72 -4.93
N GLN A 52 20.65 11.61 -5.16
CA GLN A 52 21.66 11.46 -6.22
C GLN A 52 21.28 10.38 -7.26
N GLY A 53 20.10 9.78 -7.15
CA GLY A 53 19.62 8.71 -8.02
C GLY A 53 20.33 7.38 -7.74
N GLU A 54 20.29 6.48 -8.74
CA GLU A 54 20.85 5.13 -8.66
C GLU A 54 22.33 5.12 -8.24
N ARG A 55 23.13 6.12 -8.69
CA ARG A 55 24.55 6.22 -8.31
C ARG A 55 24.75 6.44 -6.81
N GLY A 56 23.95 7.32 -6.21
CA GLY A 56 24.01 7.57 -4.76
C GLY A 56 23.61 6.34 -3.97
N TYR A 57 22.53 5.68 -4.40
CA TYR A 57 22.09 4.42 -3.81
C TYR A 57 23.19 3.36 -3.81
N LEU A 58 23.82 3.10 -4.96
CA LEU A 58 24.89 2.09 -5.06
C LEU A 58 26.12 2.45 -4.21
N SER A 59 26.45 3.75 -4.11
CA SER A 59 27.52 4.22 -3.23
C SER A 59 27.19 3.93 -1.76
N ALA A 60 25.98 4.27 -1.32
CA ALA A 60 25.52 4.04 0.06
C ALA A 60 25.48 2.54 0.41
N ILE A 61 24.97 1.69 -0.51
CA ILE A 61 24.98 0.23 -0.32
C ILE A 61 26.39 -0.33 -0.15
N THR A 62 27.36 0.21 -0.90
CA THR A 62 28.76 -0.21 -0.82
C THR A 62 29.40 0.23 0.50
N GLU A 63 29.14 1.47 0.93
CA GLU A 63 29.63 2.03 2.19
C GLU A 63 29.08 1.27 3.41
N GLU A 64 27.77 1.01 3.41
CA GLU A 64 27.05 0.27 4.45
C GLU A 64 27.24 -1.25 4.36
N ARG A 65 28.00 -1.73 3.36
CA ARG A 65 28.28 -3.15 3.10
C ARG A 65 27.01 -4.01 3.06
N GLU A 66 25.96 -3.49 2.44
CA GLU A 66 24.66 -4.14 2.30
C GLU A 66 24.48 -4.78 0.91
N LEU A 67 23.40 -5.52 0.72
CA LEU A 67 22.97 -5.99 -0.61
C LEU A 67 22.05 -4.95 -1.28
N PRO A 68 22.12 -4.78 -2.60
CA PRO A 68 21.20 -3.91 -3.32
C PRO A 68 19.80 -4.55 -3.28
N PHE A 69 18.91 -3.97 -2.46
CA PHE A 69 17.57 -4.47 -2.21
C PHE A 69 16.47 -3.81 -3.07
N LEU A 70 16.67 -2.59 -3.57
CA LEU A 70 15.74 -1.95 -4.50
C LEU A 70 15.79 -2.64 -5.86
N SER A 71 14.63 -3.07 -6.36
CA SER A 71 14.49 -3.58 -7.72
C SER A 71 14.47 -2.43 -8.74
N THR A 72 14.60 -2.76 -10.03
CA THR A 72 14.46 -1.78 -11.11
C THR A 72 13.07 -1.14 -11.11
N LEU A 73 12.02 -1.91 -10.79
CA LEU A 73 10.64 -1.41 -10.69
C LEU A 73 10.49 -0.37 -9.56
N ASP A 74 11.13 -0.62 -8.42
CA ASP A 74 11.11 0.31 -7.28
C ASP A 74 11.83 1.61 -7.64
N MET A 75 13.01 1.50 -8.26
CA MET A 75 13.79 2.66 -8.68
C MET A 75 13.06 3.49 -9.74
N GLU A 76 12.45 2.85 -10.74
CA GLU A 76 11.65 3.52 -11.76
C GLU A 76 10.46 4.25 -11.13
N TYR A 77 9.74 3.58 -10.23
CA TYR A 77 8.60 4.18 -9.53
C TYR A 77 9.00 5.42 -8.73
N MET A 78 10.00 5.28 -7.85
CA MET A 78 10.48 6.39 -7.02
C MET A 78 11.02 7.54 -7.88
N SER A 79 11.65 7.23 -9.02
CA SER A 79 12.14 8.25 -9.97
C SER A 79 11.00 8.99 -10.67
N CYS A 80 9.95 8.28 -11.09
CA CYS A 80 8.76 8.91 -11.69
C CYS A 80 8.08 9.87 -10.72
N GLN A 81 7.97 9.50 -9.44
CA GLN A 81 7.31 10.32 -8.43
C GLN A 81 8.14 11.56 -8.06
N LYS A 82 9.47 11.42 -7.98
CA LYS A 82 10.40 12.55 -7.84
C LYS A 82 10.19 13.61 -8.92
N ASN A 83 9.87 13.20 -10.15
CA ASN A 83 9.64 14.11 -11.28
C ASN A 83 8.22 14.71 -11.30
N GLN A 84 7.27 14.13 -10.55
CA GLN A 84 5.89 14.61 -10.44
C GLN A 84 5.66 15.55 -9.24
N SER A 85 6.62 15.70 -8.34
CA SER A 85 6.56 16.74 -7.30
C SER A 85 6.59 18.11 -7.98
N PHE A 86 5.41 18.69 -8.19
CA PHE A 86 5.25 20.03 -8.72
C PHE A 86 6.09 21.03 -7.91
N PRO A 87 6.64 22.08 -8.54
CA PRO A 87 7.20 23.19 -7.80
C PRO A 87 6.11 23.81 -6.93
N ASP A 88 6.48 24.14 -5.70
CA ASP A 88 5.69 24.84 -4.70
C ASP A 88 4.69 25.85 -5.33
N PRO A 89 3.38 25.79 -5.03
CA PRO A 89 2.41 26.80 -5.47
C PRO A 89 2.73 28.22 -4.99
N ASN A 90 3.71 28.37 -4.09
CA ASN A 90 4.07 29.63 -3.43
C ASN A 90 4.98 30.56 -4.26
N ALA A 91 5.32 30.23 -5.52
CA ALA A 91 6.13 31.10 -6.36
C ALA A 91 5.34 32.17 -7.15
N MET A 92 4.01 32.24 -7.02
CA MET A 92 3.18 33.27 -7.68
C MET A 92 2.04 33.77 -6.77
N LYS A 93 2.37 34.46 -5.67
CA LYS A 93 1.44 35.39 -5.01
C LYS A 93 2.19 36.54 -4.34
N ASP A 94 2.82 37.38 -5.14
CA ASP A 94 3.04 38.78 -4.77
C ASP A 94 1.83 39.60 -5.25
N LYS A 95 0.86 39.83 -4.34
CA LYS A 95 0.12 41.09 -4.12
C LYS A 95 -1.14 40.87 -3.27
N GLU A 96 -1.13 41.56 -2.13
CA GLU A 96 -2.23 42.02 -1.25
C GLU A 96 -3.57 41.26 -1.21
N ALA A 97 -3.87 40.63 -0.06
CA ALA A 97 -4.89 41.12 0.89
C ALA A 97 -5.03 40.18 2.12
N ASP A 98 -4.80 40.77 3.29
CA ASP A 98 -5.48 40.63 4.59
C ASP A 98 -5.83 39.27 5.22
N LEU A 99 -5.18 39.04 6.37
CA LEU A 99 -5.60 38.38 7.62
C LEU A 99 -6.74 37.34 7.60
N GLY A 100 -6.38 36.10 7.95
CA GLY A 100 -7.28 35.21 8.69
C GLY A 100 -7.20 33.75 8.29
N ASP A 101 -6.68 32.95 9.24
CA ASP A 101 -6.96 31.53 9.43
C ASP A 101 -5.98 30.50 8.82
N ALA A 102 -5.86 29.41 9.60
CA ALA A 102 -4.69 28.60 9.81
C ALA A 102 -4.07 27.92 8.59
N ASP A 103 -2.74 27.82 8.69
CA ASP A 103 -1.82 26.93 8.00
C ASP A 103 -2.50 25.63 7.52
N ALA A 104 -2.71 25.53 6.20
CA ALA A 104 -3.06 24.28 5.53
C ALA A 104 -1.80 23.38 5.46
N GLY A 105 -1.28 23.05 6.64
CA GLY A 105 -0.27 22.03 6.81
C GLY A 105 -0.84 20.69 6.37
N ASP A 106 -0.08 19.98 5.54
CA ASP A 106 -0.31 18.62 5.07
C ASP A 106 -0.83 17.73 6.22
N GLY A 107 -2.16 17.54 6.28
CA GLY A 107 -2.82 16.75 7.33
C GLY A 107 -2.38 15.29 7.36
N SER A 108 -1.60 14.84 6.36
CA SER A 108 -0.96 13.52 6.38
C SER A 108 0.24 13.45 7.33
N SER A 109 0.90 14.57 7.65
CA SER A 109 2.06 14.59 8.56
C SER A 109 1.67 14.43 10.02
N LEU A 110 0.45 14.80 10.43
CA LEU A 110 -0.02 14.63 11.81
C LEU A 110 -0.26 13.14 12.17
N ASN A 111 -0.46 12.29 11.17
CA ASN A 111 -0.56 10.83 11.37
C ASN A 111 0.82 10.15 11.39
N SER A 112 1.88 10.87 11.02
CA SER A 112 3.26 10.39 10.98
C SER A 112 3.98 10.52 12.33
N GLU A 113 3.30 10.98 13.39
CA GLU A 113 3.86 10.99 14.75
C GLU A 113 3.95 9.59 15.38
N LEU A 114 3.44 8.54 14.72
CA LEU A 114 3.53 7.16 15.18
C LEU A 114 4.77 6.44 14.65
N THR A 115 5.97 7.00 14.84
CA THR A 115 7.21 6.21 14.78
C THR A 115 7.41 5.44 16.10
N SER A 116 6.44 4.59 16.46
CA SER A 116 6.55 3.73 17.64
C SER A 116 7.06 2.36 17.23
N GLY A 117 8.36 2.12 17.46
CA GLY A 117 8.94 0.79 17.42
C GLY A 117 8.12 -0.17 18.29
N THR A 118 7.46 -1.13 17.64
CA THR A 118 6.65 -2.21 18.23
C THR A 118 5.44 -1.78 19.07
N TYR A 119 4.36 -1.39 18.39
CA TYR A 119 3.00 -1.45 18.96
C TYR A 119 2.11 -2.33 18.08
N PHE A 120 1.80 -3.53 18.58
CA PHE A 120 0.84 -4.48 17.97
C PHE A 120 -0.15 -4.92 19.04
N PRO A 121 -1.14 -4.09 19.41
CA PRO A 121 -2.13 -4.47 20.39
C PRO A 121 -3.05 -5.56 19.82
N LEU A 122 -3.54 -6.45 20.68
CA LEU A 122 -4.52 -7.49 20.30
C LEU A 122 -5.88 -6.90 19.86
N MET A 123 -6.12 -5.61 20.11
CA MET A 123 -7.28 -4.85 19.65
C MET A 123 -6.81 -3.50 19.09
N SER A 124 -7.37 -3.05 17.97
CA SER A 124 -7.12 -1.70 17.46
C SER A 124 -7.66 -0.66 18.44
N ASP A 125 -6.80 0.20 18.99
CA ASP A 125 -7.22 1.34 19.84
C ASP A 125 -7.91 2.46 19.03
N VAL A 126 -7.90 2.33 17.70
CA VAL A 126 -8.58 3.24 16.79
C VAL A 126 -9.96 2.67 16.48
N HIS A 127 -11.00 3.47 16.75
CA HIS A 127 -12.37 3.14 16.35
C HIS A 127 -12.44 2.94 14.82
N PRO A 128 -13.14 1.91 14.32
CA PRO A 128 -13.33 1.72 12.89
C PRO A 128 -13.93 2.99 12.26
N PRO A 129 -13.46 3.41 11.07
CA PRO A 129 -14.01 4.58 10.41
C PRO A 129 -15.50 4.37 10.10
N GLU A 130 -16.27 5.45 10.21
CA GLU A 130 -17.66 5.45 9.76
C GLU A 130 -17.69 5.36 8.22
N LEU A 131 -18.33 4.30 7.71
CA LEU A 131 -18.50 4.15 6.27
C LEU A 131 -19.76 4.88 5.81
N GLU A 132 -19.67 5.56 4.66
CA GLU A 132 -20.77 6.37 4.11
C GLU A 132 -22.06 5.59 3.81
N LEU A 133 -21.95 4.31 3.43
CA LEU A 133 -23.12 3.44 3.19
C LEU A 133 -23.41 2.56 4.43
N GLY A 134 -22.74 2.81 5.55
CA GLY A 134 -22.82 2.04 6.79
C GLY A 134 -22.08 0.70 6.74
N TRP A 135 -21.92 0.13 7.94
CA TRP A 135 -21.51 -1.27 8.10
C TRP A 135 -22.75 -2.18 8.06
N PRO A 136 -22.68 -3.38 7.46
CA PRO A 136 -23.76 -4.33 7.59
C PRO A 136 -23.93 -4.72 9.06
N GLY A 137 -25.17 -4.95 9.50
CA GLY A 137 -25.41 -5.50 10.83
C GLY A 137 -24.67 -6.82 10.97
N THR A 138 -23.88 -6.97 12.04
CA THR A 138 -23.08 -8.18 12.27
C THR A 138 -24.01 -9.40 12.27
N PRO A 139 -23.90 -10.33 11.29
CA PRO A 139 -24.74 -11.51 11.29
C PRO A 139 -24.45 -12.30 12.56
N LEU A 140 -25.49 -12.71 13.29
CA LEU A 140 -25.36 -13.54 14.51
C LEU A 140 -24.55 -14.84 14.28
N PHE A 141 -24.36 -15.25 13.03
CA PHE A 141 -23.63 -16.45 12.62
C PHE A 141 -22.11 -16.27 12.44
N THR A 142 -21.56 -15.05 12.37
CA THR A 142 -20.11 -14.87 12.18
C THR A 142 -19.28 -15.24 13.42
N VAL A 143 -19.94 -15.47 14.56
CA VAL A 143 -19.29 -15.84 15.83
C VAL A 143 -19.02 -17.35 15.94
N SER A 144 -19.53 -18.20 15.03
CA SER A 144 -19.55 -19.67 15.23
C SER A 144 -18.86 -20.51 14.14
N GLY A 145 -18.15 -19.90 13.18
CA GLY A 145 -17.48 -20.64 12.09
C GLY A 145 -16.00 -20.92 12.37
N GLN A 146 -15.51 -22.12 11.99
CA GLN A 146 -14.07 -22.36 11.89
C GLN A 146 -13.52 -21.59 10.68
N THR A 147 -12.42 -20.86 10.86
CA THR A 147 -11.71 -20.20 9.75
C THR A 147 -11.15 -21.25 8.79
N GLN A 148 -11.64 -21.26 7.56
CA GLN A 148 -11.14 -22.14 6.50
C GLN A 148 -10.41 -21.32 5.44
N ALA A 149 -9.17 -21.70 5.11
CA ALA A 149 -8.40 -21.12 4.02
C ALA A 149 -8.25 -22.15 2.88
N THR A 150 -8.57 -21.73 1.65
CA THR A 150 -8.42 -22.55 0.44
C THR A 150 -7.65 -21.77 -0.61
N VAL A 151 -6.69 -22.40 -1.27
CA VAL A 151 -5.89 -21.79 -2.34
C VAL A 151 -6.41 -22.25 -3.70
N ILE A 152 -6.63 -21.29 -4.60
CA ILE A 152 -7.22 -21.53 -5.92
C ILE A 152 -6.22 -21.11 -6.98
N PHE A 153 -5.94 -22.02 -7.92
CA PHE A 153 -5.03 -21.79 -9.03
C PHE A 153 -5.83 -21.77 -10.34
N GLN A 154 -5.55 -20.78 -11.18
CA GLN A 154 -6.14 -20.71 -12.51
C GLN A 154 -5.60 -21.86 -13.37
N ARG A 155 -6.51 -22.73 -13.85
CA ARG A 155 -6.19 -23.76 -14.84
C ARG A 155 -6.95 -23.50 -16.13
N ASN A 156 -6.32 -23.80 -17.26
CA ASN A 156 -6.90 -23.60 -18.57
C ASN A 156 -8.11 -24.56 -18.73
N LYS A 157 -9.33 -24.06 -18.47
CA LYS A 157 -10.68 -24.69 -18.60
C LYS A 157 -11.41 -25.19 -17.34
N ALA A 158 -10.77 -25.22 -16.17
CA ALA A 158 -11.46 -25.55 -14.92
C ALA A 158 -10.97 -24.58 -13.84
N ASN A 159 -11.88 -23.82 -13.24
CA ASN A 159 -11.62 -22.82 -12.20
C ASN A 159 -10.95 -21.53 -12.72
N SER A 160 -11.69 -20.76 -13.51
CA SER A 160 -11.35 -19.36 -13.79
C SER A 160 -11.52 -18.55 -12.51
N ILE A 161 -10.44 -17.87 -12.06
CA ILE A 161 -10.49 -16.99 -10.88
C ILE A 161 -11.49 -15.85 -11.11
N LYS A 162 -11.56 -15.35 -12.34
CA LYS A 162 -12.57 -14.39 -12.77
C LYS A 162 -13.98 -14.91 -12.54
N ASP A 163 -14.29 -16.11 -13.01
CA ASP A 163 -15.65 -16.68 -12.89
C ASP A 163 -16.03 -16.92 -11.43
N LEU A 164 -15.05 -17.32 -10.60
CA LEU A 164 -15.24 -17.42 -9.16
C LEU A 164 -15.58 -16.06 -8.55
N LEU A 165 -14.80 -15.02 -8.85
CA LEU A 165 -15.05 -13.67 -8.35
C LEU A 165 -16.44 -13.17 -8.77
N ARG A 166 -16.81 -13.34 -10.05
CA ARG A 166 -18.15 -13.01 -10.56
C ARG A 166 -19.26 -13.77 -9.84
N SER A 167 -19.07 -15.08 -9.62
CA SER A 167 -19.99 -15.92 -8.86
C SER A 167 -20.16 -15.41 -7.43
N LEU A 168 -19.08 -15.00 -6.75
CA LEU A 168 -19.16 -14.43 -5.41
C LEU A 168 -19.91 -13.07 -5.40
N ILE A 169 -19.60 -12.17 -6.33
CA ILE A 169 -20.26 -10.86 -6.46
C ILE A 169 -21.77 -11.03 -6.71
N SER A 170 -22.15 -11.98 -7.57
CA SER A 170 -23.57 -12.26 -7.88
C SER A 170 -24.35 -12.81 -6.67
N ARG A 171 -23.66 -13.47 -5.74
CA ARG A 171 -24.26 -14.07 -4.53
C ARG A 171 -24.31 -13.13 -3.33
N ALA A 172 -23.56 -12.03 -3.36
CA ALA A 172 -23.47 -11.07 -2.25
C ALA A 172 -24.84 -10.50 -1.86
N ARG A 173 -25.05 -10.24 -0.57
CA ARG A 173 -26.34 -9.80 -0.03
C ARG A 173 -26.27 -8.57 0.87
N THR A 174 -25.16 -8.36 1.56
CA THR A 174 -25.06 -7.34 2.63
C THR A 174 -24.02 -6.28 2.33
N VAL A 175 -22.83 -6.64 1.84
CA VAL A 175 -21.78 -5.67 1.49
C VAL A 175 -20.76 -6.29 0.54
N ILE A 176 -20.19 -5.46 -0.34
CA ILE A 176 -19.01 -5.81 -1.12
C ILE A 176 -17.96 -4.72 -0.87
N ALA A 177 -16.76 -5.11 -0.44
CA ALA A 177 -15.61 -4.22 -0.36
C ALA A 177 -14.46 -4.79 -1.19
N ILE A 178 -13.88 -3.96 -2.06
CA ILE A 178 -12.81 -4.34 -2.98
C ILE A 178 -11.65 -3.38 -2.78
N VAL A 179 -10.46 -3.93 -2.56
CA VAL A 179 -9.18 -3.21 -2.65
C VAL A 179 -8.44 -3.74 -3.86
N MET A 180 -8.05 -2.85 -4.76
CA MET A 180 -7.39 -3.22 -6.02
C MET A 180 -6.37 -2.16 -6.44
N ASP A 181 -5.22 -2.59 -6.95
CA ASP A 181 -4.22 -1.70 -7.53
C ASP A 181 -4.66 -1.18 -8.92
N LEU A 182 -5.02 -2.08 -9.84
CA LEU A 182 -5.45 -1.75 -11.20
C LEU A 182 -6.84 -2.34 -11.50
N PHE A 183 -7.82 -1.47 -11.76
CA PHE A 183 -9.18 -1.89 -12.11
C PHE A 183 -9.56 -1.41 -13.51
N THR A 184 -9.56 -2.34 -14.48
CA THR A 184 -9.96 -2.06 -15.86
C THR A 184 -10.88 -3.14 -16.47
N ASP A 185 -11.42 -4.06 -15.66
CA ASP A 185 -12.33 -5.11 -16.14
C ASP A 185 -13.79 -4.62 -16.18
N MET A 186 -14.28 -4.39 -17.39
CA MET A 186 -15.65 -3.91 -17.64
C MET A 186 -16.72 -4.90 -17.18
N GLU A 187 -16.48 -6.21 -17.25
CA GLU A 187 -17.47 -7.21 -16.84
C GLU A 187 -17.64 -7.23 -15.33
N ILE A 188 -16.54 -7.14 -14.58
CA ILE A 188 -16.60 -7.03 -13.12
C ILE A 188 -17.29 -5.73 -12.70
N LEU A 189 -17.00 -4.61 -13.36
CA LEU A 189 -17.68 -3.35 -13.06
C LEU A 189 -19.20 -3.45 -13.30
N CYS A 190 -19.64 -4.10 -14.39
CA CYS A 190 -21.06 -4.36 -14.64
C CYS A 190 -21.70 -5.19 -13.52
N ASP A 191 -21.05 -6.27 -13.06
CA ASP A 191 -21.56 -7.11 -11.98
C ASP A 191 -21.69 -6.32 -10.66
N LEU A 192 -20.75 -5.40 -10.38
CA LEU A 192 -20.82 -4.50 -9.21
C LEU A 192 -21.95 -3.46 -9.34
N LEU A 193 -22.11 -2.87 -10.52
CA LEU A 193 -23.22 -1.95 -10.80
C LEU A 193 -24.57 -2.65 -10.67
N GLU A 194 -24.66 -3.91 -11.10
CA GLU A 194 -25.86 -4.73 -10.91
C GLU A 194 -26.14 -4.99 -9.42
N ALA A 195 -25.11 -5.36 -8.65
CA ALA A 195 -25.20 -5.54 -7.20
C ALA A 195 -25.71 -4.27 -6.50
N SER A 196 -25.11 -3.14 -6.85
CA SER A 196 -25.40 -1.84 -6.25
C SER A 196 -26.81 -1.33 -6.62
N SER A 197 -27.14 -1.35 -7.92
CA SER A 197 -28.34 -0.68 -8.44
C SER A 197 -29.60 -1.54 -8.34
N ARG A 198 -29.49 -2.86 -8.57
CA ARG A 198 -30.67 -3.75 -8.61
C ARG A 198 -30.92 -4.46 -7.29
N ARG A 199 -29.85 -4.84 -6.58
CA ARG A 199 -29.94 -5.56 -5.31
C ARG A 199 -29.77 -4.65 -4.10
N HIS A 200 -29.43 -3.37 -4.31
CA HIS A 200 -29.14 -2.41 -3.23
C HIS A 200 -28.06 -2.91 -2.27
N VAL A 201 -27.07 -3.66 -2.77
CA VAL A 201 -25.90 -4.06 -1.97
C VAL A 201 -24.90 -2.91 -1.96
N PRO A 202 -24.51 -2.38 -0.78
CA PRO A 202 -23.45 -1.38 -0.66
C PRO A 202 -22.14 -1.90 -1.23
N VAL A 203 -21.53 -1.12 -2.12
CA VAL A 203 -20.23 -1.44 -2.73
C VAL A 203 -19.19 -0.39 -2.37
N TYR A 204 -18.08 -0.81 -1.76
CA TYR A 204 -16.92 0.01 -1.50
C TYR A 204 -15.78 -0.43 -2.42
N LEU A 205 -15.26 0.50 -3.22
CA LEU A 205 -14.16 0.25 -4.13
C LEU A 205 -13.00 1.19 -3.78
N ILE A 206 -11.90 0.61 -3.30
CA ILE A 206 -10.68 1.30 -2.94
C ILE A 206 -9.63 1.00 -4.00
N LEU A 207 -9.17 2.05 -4.68
CA LEU A 207 -8.21 1.96 -5.78
C LEU A 207 -6.90 2.63 -5.43
N ASP A 208 -5.79 2.12 -5.97
CA ASP A 208 -4.51 2.82 -5.90
C ASP A 208 -4.54 4.10 -6.77
N GLU A 209 -4.06 5.22 -6.19
CA GLU A 209 -4.09 6.53 -6.84
C GLU A 209 -3.31 6.55 -8.17
N LYS A 210 -2.20 5.80 -8.27
CA LYS A 210 -1.32 5.78 -9.45
C LYS A 210 -2.05 5.30 -10.70
N TYR A 211 -2.96 4.33 -10.54
CA TYR A 211 -3.65 3.68 -11.66
C TYR A 211 -5.11 4.16 -11.83
N LEU A 212 -5.57 5.10 -10.99
CA LEU A 212 -6.93 5.66 -11.07
C LEU A 212 -7.29 6.19 -12.45
N LYS A 213 -6.33 6.79 -13.18
CA LYS A 213 -6.53 7.27 -14.55
C LYS A 213 -7.09 6.21 -15.51
N HIS A 214 -6.69 4.95 -15.34
CA HIS A 214 -7.14 3.84 -16.18
C HIS A 214 -8.58 3.44 -15.85
N PHE A 215 -8.96 3.51 -14.57
CA PHE A 215 -10.33 3.30 -14.15
C PHE A 215 -11.26 4.40 -14.71
N VAL A 216 -10.85 5.67 -14.62
CA VAL A 216 -11.62 6.80 -15.18
C VAL A 216 -11.77 6.67 -16.70
N GLU A 217 -10.70 6.27 -17.40
CA GLU A 217 -10.75 6.00 -18.84
C GLU A 217 -11.76 4.88 -19.17
N MET A 218 -11.78 3.79 -18.40
CA MET A 218 -12.77 2.73 -18.54
C MET A 218 -14.20 3.25 -18.33
N CYS A 219 -14.44 4.01 -17.26
CA CYS A 219 -15.77 4.60 -16.98
C CYS A 219 -16.24 5.51 -18.13
N ASN A 220 -15.34 6.33 -18.69
CA ASN A 220 -15.63 7.18 -19.83
C ASN A 220 -16.00 6.36 -21.07
N LYS A 221 -15.27 5.28 -21.36
CA LYS A 221 -15.59 4.35 -22.47
C LYS A 221 -16.94 3.67 -22.30
N MET A 222 -17.36 3.42 -21.06
CA MET A 222 -18.66 2.86 -20.73
C MET A 222 -19.78 3.91 -20.63
N THR A 223 -19.46 5.20 -20.85
CA THR A 223 -20.41 6.32 -20.71
C THR A 223 -21.06 6.37 -19.32
N LEU A 224 -20.29 6.02 -18.28
CA LEU A 224 -20.75 6.06 -16.89
C LEU A 224 -20.63 7.48 -16.33
N THR A 225 -21.66 7.90 -15.60
CA THR A 225 -21.76 9.17 -14.88
C THR A 225 -21.88 8.91 -13.38
N GLN A 226 -21.80 9.96 -12.56
CA GLN A 226 -21.94 9.83 -11.11
C GLN A 226 -23.27 9.18 -10.69
N ASP A 227 -24.34 9.42 -11.45
CA ASP A 227 -25.68 8.87 -11.20
C ASP A 227 -25.74 7.34 -11.35
N ASN A 228 -24.75 6.74 -12.01
CA ASN A 228 -24.65 5.29 -12.13
C ASN A 228 -24.12 4.61 -10.85
N PHE A 229 -23.70 5.37 -9.83
CA PHE A 229 -23.09 4.86 -8.60
C PHE A 229 -23.90 5.21 -7.31
N PRO A 230 -25.23 5.02 -7.26
CA PRO A 230 -26.03 5.49 -6.13
C PRO A 230 -25.65 4.81 -4.81
N ASN A 231 -25.40 3.51 -4.83
CA ASN A 231 -25.04 2.69 -3.67
C ASN A 231 -23.62 2.10 -3.82
N MET A 232 -22.72 2.91 -4.36
CA MET A 232 -21.32 2.57 -4.55
C MET A 232 -20.45 3.75 -4.15
N ARG A 233 -19.35 3.50 -3.45
CA ARG A 233 -18.35 4.50 -3.06
C ARG A 233 -17.00 4.10 -3.56
N ILE A 234 -16.43 4.96 -4.40
CA ILE A 234 -15.12 4.77 -5.00
C ILE A 234 -14.19 5.76 -4.33
N ARG A 235 -13.14 5.25 -3.70
CA ARG A 235 -12.11 6.03 -3.01
C ARG A 235 -10.76 5.65 -3.59
N CYS A 236 -9.84 6.61 -3.68
CA CYS A 236 -8.45 6.33 -3.97
C CYS A 236 -7.64 6.43 -2.67
N VAL A 237 -6.63 5.59 -2.56
CA VAL A 237 -5.68 5.61 -1.44
C VAL A 237 -4.28 5.47 -2.02
N SER A 238 -3.33 6.09 -1.34
CA SER A 238 -1.90 5.98 -1.61
C SER A 238 -1.20 5.36 -0.39
N GLY A 239 -0.05 4.72 -0.61
CA GLY A 239 0.73 4.16 0.49
C GLY A 239 1.34 5.25 1.38
N ASP A 240 2.13 4.84 2.36
CA ASP A 240 2.77 5.79 3.27
C ASP A 240 3.73 6.72 2.55
N THR A 241 3.80 7.97 3.01
CA THR A 241 4.77 8.94 2.48
C THR A 241 6.07 8.88 3.26
N TYR A 242 7.15 8.59 2.56
CA TYR A 242 8.50 8.67 3.08
C TYR A 242 9.05 10.08 2.91
N TYR A 243 9.68 10.61 3.97
CA TYR A 243 10.37 11.89 3.97
C TYR A 243 11.87 11.68 4.17
N SER A 244 12.67 12.15 3.22
CA SER A 244 14.12 12.13 3.32
C SER A 244 14.62 13.27 4.20
N LYS A 245 15.84 13.12 4.74
CA LYS A 245 16.51 14.18 5.50
C LYS A 245 16.68 15.48 4.70
N ALA A 246 16.82 15.39 3.38
CA ALA A 246 16.92 16.55 2.49
C ALA A 246 15.55 17.15 2.09
N GLY A 247 14.46 16.74 2.75
CA GLY A 247 13.11 17.24 2.48
C GLY A 247 12.49 16.69 1.20
N LYS A 248 13.07 15.66 0.58
CA LYS A 248 12.45 15.00 -0.57
C LYS A 248 11.43 13.99 -0.09
N LYS A 249 10.29 13.89 -0.75
CA LYS A 249 9.26 12.91 -0.41
C LYS A 249 8.87 12.03 -1.59
N PHE A 250 8.44 10.83 -1.28
CA PHE A 250 7.79 9.92 -2.21
C PHE A 250 6.74 9.13 -1.43
N THR A 251 5.67 8.73 -2.09
CA THR A 251 4.51 8.07 -1.48
C THR A 251 4.45 6.63 -2.00
N GLY A 252 4.24 5.66 -1.12
CA GLY A 252 4.15 4.25 -1.49
C GLY A 252 2.95 3.93 -2.39
N GLN A 253 2.94 2.72 -2.95
CA GLN A 253 1.81 2.15 -3.68
C GLN A 253 1.07 1.16 -2.79
N ILE A 254 -0.24 1.04 -3.03
CA ILE A 254 -1.03 -0.08 -2.52
C ILE A 254 -0.95 -1.20 -3.55
N LEU A 255 -0.39 -2.33 -3.12
CA LEU A 255 -0.24 -3.53 -3.95
C LEU A 255 -1.17 -4.66 -3.48
N GLU A 256 -1.86 -4.46 -2.35
CA GLU A 256 -2.84 -5.37 -1.81
C GLU A 256 -4.04 -5.50 -2.73
N LYS A 257 -4.45 -6.75 -2.99
CA LYS A 257 -5.63 -7.08 -3.78
C LYS A 257 -6.47 -8.06 -3.00
N PHE A 258 -7.63 -7.60 -2.55
CA PHE A 258 -8.59 -8.49 -1.91
C PHE A 258 -10.01 -7.98 -2.07
N VAL A 259 -10.93 -8.93 -1.95
CA VAL A 259 -12.37 -8.73 -2.02
C VAL A 259 -12.98 -9.34 -0.77
N LEU A 260 -13.70 -8.52 -0.01
CA LEU A 260 -14.50 -8.92 1.14
C LEU A 260 -15.98 -8.90 0.73
N ILE A 261 -16.66 -10.02 0.91
CA ILE A 261 -18.09 -10.18 0.59
C ILE A 261 -18.83 -10.57 1.86
N ASP A 262 -19.93 -9.86 2.10
CA ASP A 262 -20.88 -10.07 3.19
C ASP A 262 -20.29 -10.12 4.62
N CYS A 263 -19.05 -9.65 4.78
CA CYS A 263 -18.23 -9.79 5.98
C CYS A 263 -18.00 -11.26 6.42
N ASP A 264 -18.16 -12.24 5.52
CA ASP A 264 -17.96 -13.66 5.82
C ASP A 264 -16.92 -14.36 4.92
N GLN A 265 -16.64 -13.80 3.74
CA GLN A 265 -15.74 -14.38 2.75
C GLN A 265 -14.71 -13.34 2.29
N VAL A 266 -13.45 -13.77 2.23
CA VAL A 266 -12.34 -12.97 1.69
C VAL A 266 -11.68 -13.73 0.55
N LEU A 267 -11.56 -13.09 -0.61
CA LEU A 267 -10.71 -13.54 -1.70
C LEU A 267 -9.50 -12.62 -1.78
N ALA A 268 -8.31 -13.13 -1.51
CA ALA A 268 -7.05 -12.40 -1.63
C ALA A 268 -6.10 -13.14 -2.58
N GLY A 269 -5.36 -12.42 -3.41
CA GLY A 269 -4.46 -13.05 -4.37
C GLY A 269 -3.79 -12.08 -5.33
N THR A 270 -3.31 -12.62 -6.44
CA THR A 270 -2.56 -11.88 -7.47
C THR A 270 -3.36 -11.71 -8.77
N TYR A 271 -4.66 -11.99 -8.73
CA TYR A 271 -5.56 -11.76 -9.86
C TYR A 271 -5.78 -10.26 -10.07
#